data_AF-A0A3A1X8S7-F1
#
_entry.id   AF-A0A3A1X8S7-F1
#
_cell.length_a   1.000
_cell.length_b   1.000
_cell.length_c   1.000
_cell.angle_alpha   90.00
_cell.angle_beta   90.00
_cell.angle_gamma   90.00
#
_symmetry.space_group_name_H-M   'P 1'
#
loop_
_entity.id
_entity.type
_entity.pdbx_description
1 polymer ?
#
loop_
_entity_poly.entity_id
_entity_poly.type
_entity_poly.pdbx_seq_one_letter_code
_entity_poly.pdbx_strand_id
1 'polypeptide(L)'
;MLRAIIIWLILVAYIIILCKLFSKQMASSSLYERAVKPSVFMQNTYDFRQNIISDIDPILGLQMIIVALKSGVAITRALDVVGCSLPASKGIWLSRVSKALISGSTWREAWSEPHVCFSKKDKNAYTSLILSTWLKNSLRESWIYGSSPVPVLNAVLQNYEQSMKNVAKKESSKLSVRLLLPVGLCFLPAFIFVGILPTVASFMH
;
A
#
# COMPACT_ATOMS: atom_id res chain seq x y z
N MET A 1 22.51 -17.63 57.67
CA MET A 1 21.64 -16.48 57.32
C MET A 1 22.34 -15.42 56.48
N LEU A 2 23.51 -14.90 56.86
CA LEU A 2 24.23 -13.86 56.08
C LEU A 2 24.54 -14.25 54.61
N ARG A 3 24.92 -15.52 54.37
CA ARG A 3 25.22 -16.03 53.02
C ARG A 3 24.00 -16.01 52.07
N ALA A 4 22.81 -16.29 52.57
CA ALA A 4 21.59 -16.28 51.77
C ALA A 4 21.21 -14.85 51.34
N ILE A 5 21.41 -13.87 52.22
CA ILE A 5 21.16 -12.45 51.94
C ILE A 5 22.14 -11.91 50.88
N ILE A 6 23.40 -12.33 50.94
CA ILE A 6 24.43 -11.92 49.96
C ILE A 6 24.14 -12.51 48.57
N ILE A 7 23.74 -13.78 48.49
CA ILE A 7 23.37 -14.44 47.23
C ILE A 7 22.13 -13.77 46.62
N TRP A 8 21.16 -13.39 47.46
CA TRP A 8 19.96 -12.69 47.01
C TRP A 8 20.27 -11.30 46.43
N LEU A 9 21.14 -10.52 47.09
CA LEU A 9 21.58 -9.20 46.59
C LEU A 9 22.34 -9.30 45.25
N ILE A 10 23.18 -10.31 45.09
CA ILE A 10 23.93 -10.55 43.85
C ILE A 10 22.98 -10.90 42.69
N LEU A 11 21.95 -11.71 42.97
CA LEU A 11 20.96 -12.12 41.98
C LEU A 11 20.08 -10.94 41.53
N VAL A 12 19.69 -10.05 42.46
CA VAL A 12 18.97 -8.81 42.14
C VAL A 12 19.82 -7.87 41.27
N ALA A 13 21.10 -7.69 41.63
CA ALA A 13 22.00 -6.84 40.84
C ALA A 13 22.22 -7.41 39.42
N TYR A 14 22.36 -8.73 39.29
CA TYR A 14 22.51 -9.41 38.00
C TYR A 14 21.29 -9.25 37.09
N ILE A 15 20.08 -9.32 37.65
CA ILE A 15 18.81 -9.09 36.92
C ILE A 15 18.70 -7.65 36.41
N ILE A 16 19.07 -6.66 37.23
CA ILE A 16 19.04 -5.24 36.82
C ILE A 16 20.02 -4.99 35.66
N ILE A 17 21.20 -5.61 35.71
CA ILE A 17 22.22 -5.52 34.66
C ILE A 17 21.74 -6.18 33.37
N LEU A 18 21.15 -7.38 33.42
CA LEU A 18 20.55 -8.06 32.28
C LEU A 18 19.43 -7.22 31.64
N CYS A 19 18.58 -6.60 32.46
CA CYS A 19 17.48 -5.75 31.98
C CYS A 19 18.00 -4.48 31.28
N LYS A 20 19.07 -3.87 31.81
CA LYS A 20 19.78 -2.74 31.16
C LYS A 20 20.46 -3.16 29.86
N LEU A 21 21.06 -4.36 29.82
CA LEU A 21 21.74 -4.88 28.63
C LEU A 21 20.73 -5.17 27.50
N PHE A 22 19.60 -5.80 27.83
CA PHE A 22 18.55 -6.14 26.87
C PHE A 22 17.84 -4.89 26.31
N SER A 23 17.61 -3.88 27.17
CA SER A 23 17.11 -2.57 26.76
C SER A 23 18.04 -1.90 25.73
N LYS A 24 19.36 -2.00 25.91
CA LYS A 24 20.35 -1.43 25.00
C LYS A 24 20.41 -2.19 23.67
N GLN A 25 20.23 -3.51 23.68
CA GLN A 25 20.32 -4.38 22.50
C GLN A 25 19.07 -4.30 21.61
N MET A 26 17.90 -4.01 22.17
CA MET A 26 16.68 -3.69 21.41
C MET A 26 16.73 -2.34 20.70
N ALA A 27 17.54 -1.40 21.19
CA ALA A 27 17.77 -0.11 20.53
C ALA A 27 18.71 -0.22 19.32
N SER A 28 19.51 -1.30 19.22
CA SER A 28 20.50 -1.51 18.14
C SER A 28 20.10 -2.56 17.10
N SER A 29 19.09 -3.41 17.35
CA SER A 29 18.65 -4.43 16.40
C SER A 29 17.74 -3.87 15.30
N SER A 30 18.38 -3.32 14.25
CA SER A 30 18.14 -3.58 12.81
C SER A 30 16.73 -3.53 12.19
N LEU A 31 15.66 -3.23 12.92
CA LEU A 31 14.29 -3.13 12.40
C LEU A 31 13.94 -1.74 11.85
N TYR A 32 14.78 -0.73 12.12
CA TYR A 32 14.68 0.60 11.50
C TYR A 32 15.07 0.56 10.02
N GLU A 33 16.09 -0.21 9.65
CA GLU A 33 16.68 -0.17 8.31
C GLU A 33 15.90 -0.98 7.26
N ARG A 34 15.20 -2.05 7.65
CA ARG A 34 14.36 -2.85 6.73
C ARG A 34 12.96 -2.26 6.49
N ALA A 35 12.48 -1.37 7.34
CA ALA A 35 11.14 -0.79 7.23
C ALA A 35 11.04 0.34 6.19
N VAL A 36 12.16 0.94 5.79
CA VAL A 36 12.20 2.06 4.83
C VAL A 36 12.36 1.60 3.38
N LYS A 37 12.89 0.39 3.14
CA LYS A 37 13.15 -0.07 1.75
C LYS A 37 11.92 -0.45 0.91
N PRO A 38 10.75 -0.89 1.45
CA PRO A 38 9.57 -1.11 0.61
C PRO A 38 8.71 0.16 0.46
N SER A 39 8.91 1.18 1.29
CA SER A 39 8.09 2.40 1.23
C SER A 39 8.45 3.30 0.07
N VAL A 40 9.72 3.34 -0.38
CA VAL A 40 10.17 4.27 -1.43
C VAL A 40 9.57 3.98 -2.81
N PHE A 41 9.28 2.72 -3.16
CA PHE A 41 8.60 2.40 -4.44
C PHE A 41 7.10 2.75 -4.41
N MET A 42 6.50 2.69 -3.22
CA MET A 42 5.07 2.98 -3.01
C MET A 42 4.82 4.44 -2.62
N GLN A 43 5.87 5.19 -2.25
CA GLN A 43 5.80 6.59 -1.81
C GLN A 43 5.36 7.54 -2.92
N ASN A 44 5.71 7.22 -4.17
CA ASN A 44 5.28 8.02 -5.33
C ASN A 44 3.76 8.02 -5.53
N THR A 45 3.01 7.15 -4.83
CA THR A 45 1.55 7.09 -4.91
C THR A 45 0.85 7.76 -3.72
N TYR A 46 1.59 8.32 -2.74
CA TYR A 46 1.01 8.95 -1.55
C TYR A 46 0.89 10.49 -1.62
N ASP A 47 1.19 11.09 -2.77
CA ASP A 47 1.16 12.55 -2.94
C ASP A 47 -0.21 13.11 -3.35
N PHE A 48 -1.31 12.38 -3.09
CA PHE A 48 -2.64 12.77 -3.55
C PHE A 48 -3.27 13.92 -2.72
N ARG A 49 -2.82 14.18 -1.49
CA ARG A 49 -3.36 15.28 -0.68
C ARG A 49 -2.68 16.64 -0.95
N GLN A 50 -1.53 16.66 -1.63
CA GLN A 50 -0.80 17.90 -1.93
C GLN A 50 -0.82 18.31 -3.41
N ASN A 51 -1.35 17.48 -4.31
CA ASN A 51 -1.44 17.87 -5.71
C ASN A 51 -2.65 18.79 -5.94
N ILE A 52 -2.33 20.06 -6.14
CA ILE A 52 -3.22 21.13 -6.60
C ILE A 52 -4.17 20.58 -7.70
N ILE A 53 -5.44 20.99 -7.65
CA ILE A 53 -6.63 20.60 -8.46
C ILE A 53 -6.45 20.62 -10.01
N SER A 54 -5.23 20.89 -10.49
CA SER A 54 -4.84 20.88 -11.91
C SER A 54 -4.55 19.50 -12.51
N ASP A 55 -4.48 18.42 -11.71
CA ASP A 55 -4.20 17.08 -12.24
C ASP A 55 -5.41 16.15 -12.29
N ILE A 56 -5.57 15.40 -13.39
CA ILE A 56 -6.70 14.47 -13.54
C ILE A 56 -6.32 13.20 -12.80
N ASP A 57 -7.04 12.88 -11.73
CA ASP A 57 -6.90 11.61 -11.02
C ASP A 57 -7.13 10.43 -11.99
N PRO A 58 -6.20 9.46 -12.10
CA PRO A 58 -6.40 8.31 -12.99
C PRO A 58 -7.62 7.49 -12.57
N ILE A 59 -8.03 7.55 -11.30
CA ILE A 59 -9.25 6.93 -10.78
C ILE A 59 -10.50 7.57 -11.36
N LEU A 60 -10.52 8.90 -11.50
CA LEU A 60 -11.64 9.59 -12.14
C LEU A 60 -11.82 9.11 -13.58
N GLY A 61 -10.72 9.04 -14.36
CA GLY A 61 -10.75 8.52 -15.72
C GLY A 61 -11.25 7.07 -15.78
N LEU A 62 -10.81 6.22 -14.86
CA LEU A 62 -11.27 4.83 -14.74
C LEU A 62 -12.77 4.75 -14.42
N GLN A 63 -13.26 5.54 -13.46
CA GLN A 63 -14.67 5.59 -13.08
C GLN A 63 -15.56 6.09 -14.22
N MET A 64 -15.14 7.12 -14.96
CA MET A 64 -15.88 7.60 -16.13
C MET A 64 -16.03 6.51 -17.20
N ILE A 65 -14.96 5.74 -17.47
CA ILE A 65 -15.02 4.59 -18.39
C ILE A 65 -15.96 3.50 -17.86
N ILE A 66 -15.89 3.18 -16.56
CA ILE A 66 -16.81 2.20 -15.95
C ILE A 66 -18.27 2.64 -16.13
N VAL A 67 -18.57 3.92 -15.86
CA VAL A 67 -19.93 4.46 -16.00
C VAL A 67 -20.39 4.45 -17.45
N ALA A 68 -19.52 4.84 -18.39
CA ALA A 68 -19.83 4.78 -19.83
C ALA A 68 -20.07 3.35 -20.32
N LEU A 69 -19.32 2.36 -19.84
CA LEU A 69 -19.53 0.96 -20.20
C LEU A 69 -20.80 0.39 -19.56
N LYS A 70 -21.14 0.81 -18.33
CA LYS A 70 -22.37 0.42 -17.65
C LYS A 70 -23.64 0.93 -18.34
N SER A 71 -23.57 2.06 -19.04
CA SER A 71 -24.70 2.55 -19.84
C SER A 71 -24.92 1.79 -21.14
N GLY A 72 -24.11 0.76 -21.43
CA GLY A 72 -24.27 -0.10 -22.61
C GLY A 72 -23.51 0.40 -23.85
N VAL A 73 -22.64 1.40 -23.70
CA VAL A 73 -21.83 1.93 -24.80
C VAL A 73 -20.66 0.98 -25.12
N ALA A 74 -20.37 0.81 -26.41
CA ALA A 74 -19.24 0.01 -26.87
C ALA A 74 -17.88 0.56 -26.37
N ILE A 75 -16.88 -0.31 -26.22
CA ILE A 75 -15.55 0.02 -25.67
C ILE A 75 -14.90 1.20 -26.39
N THR A 76 -14.86 1.17 -27.73
CA THR A 76 -14.28 2.26 -28.53
C THR A 76 -15.03 3.58 -28.32
N ARG A 77 -16.36 3.55 -28.26
CA ARG A 77 -17.17 4.75 -28.04
C ARG A 77 -17.02 5.30 -26.62
N ALA A 78 -16.91 4.44 -25.62
CA ALA A 78 -16.63 4.85 -24.24
C ALA A 78 -15.26 5.54 -24.13
N LEU A 79 -14.21 4.99 -24.77
CA LEU A 79 -12.88 5.59 -24.82
C LEU A 79 -12.90 6.97 -25.49
N ASP A 80 -13.61 7.12 -26.61
CA ASP A 80 -13.70 8.39 -27.34
C ASP A 80 -14.45 9.47 -26.56
N VAL A 81 -15.63 9.14 -26.00
CA VAL A 81 -16.46 10.09 -25.24
C VAL A 81 -15.75 10.54 -23.97
N VAL A 82 -15.17 9.60 -23.21
CA VAL A 82 -14.42 9.94 -22.00
C VAL A 82 -13.16 10.73 -22.36
N GLY A 83 -12.45 10.35 -23.42
CA GLY A 83 -11.29 11.09 -23.93
C GLY A 83 -11.59 12.55 -24.26
N CYS A 84 -12.73 12.82 -24.90
CA CYS A 84 -13.20 14.17 -25.18
C CYS A 84 -13.69 14.93 -23.94
N SER A 85 -14.09 14.21 -22.89
CA SER A 85 -14.62 14.81 -21.65
C SER A 85 -13.52 15.20 -20.65
N LEU A 86 -12.30 14.66 -20.79
CA LEU A 86 -11.19 14.98 -19.90
C LEU A 86 -10.57 16.36 -20.22
N PRO A 87 -10.34 17.22 -19.22
CA PRO A 87 -9.79 18.56 -19.44
C PRO A 87 -8.32 18.55 -19.92
N ALA A 88 -7.88 19.70 -20.46
CA ALA A 88 -6.49 20.01 -20.77
C ALA A 88 -5.76 18.99 -21.67
N SER A 89 -6.42 18.52 -22.73
CA SER A 89 -5.90 17.56 -23.73
C SER A 89 -5.39 16.21 -23.17
N LYS A 90 -5.57 15.95 -21.88
CA LYS A 90 -5.10 14.73 -21.20
C LYS A 90 -5.85 13.48 -21.65
N GLY A 91 -7.05 13.62 -22.20
CA GLY A 91 -7.84 12.50 -22.73
C GLY A 91 -7.66 12.21 -24.23
N ILE A 92 -6.89 13.03 -24.97
CA ILE A 92 -6.77 12.90 -26.44
C ILE A 92 -6.24 11.51 -26.84
N TRP A 93 -5.36 10.93 -26.04
CA TRP A 93 -4.83 9.60 -26.31
C TRP A 93 -5.93 8.54 -26.28
N LEU A 94 -6.97 8.63 -25.42
CA LEU A 94 -8.08 7.67 -25.42
C LEU A 94 -8.87 7.73 -26.74
N SER A 95 -9.14 8.95 -27.24
CA SER A 95 -9.78 9.14 -28.54
C SER A 95 -8.90 8.62 -29.69
N ARG A 96 -7.57 8.75 -29.60
CA ARG A 96 -6.64 8.15 -30.58
C ARG A 96 -6.66 6.62 -30.54
N VAL A 97 -6.66 6.02 -29.35
CA VAL A 97 -6.80 4.56 -29.20
C VAL A 97 -8.13 4.08 -29.78
N SER A 98 -9.22 4.78 -29.48
CA SER A 98 -10.55 4.48 -30.04
C SER A 98 -10.53 4.49 -31.57
N LYS A 99 -9.99 5.56 -32.17
CA LYS A 99 -9.87 5.68 -33.63
C LYS A 99 -9.00 4.58 -34.23
N ALA A 100 -7.88 4.23 -33.58
CA ALA A 100 -6.99 3.15 -34.01
C ALA A 100 -7.69 1.78 -34.01
N LEU A 101 -8.46 1.49 -32.95
CA LEU A 101 -9.25 0.27 -32.87
C LEU A 101 -10.37 0.24 -33.93
N ILE A 102 -11.04 1.37 -34.18
CA ILE A 102 -12.05 1.49 -35.24
C ILE A 102 -11.43 1.32 -36.63
N SER A 103 -10.21 1.81 -36.86
CA SER A 103 -9.48 1.64 -38.12
C SER A 103 -8.92 0.23 -38.33
N GLY A 104 -9.16 -0.70 -37.40
CA GLY A 104 -8.72 -2.09 -37.52
C GLY A 104 -7.29 -2.37 -37.05
N SER A 105 -6.64 -1.43 -36.36
CA SER A 105 -5.34 -1.69 -35.73
C SER A 105 -5.47 -2.80 -34.69
N THR A 106 -4.41 -3.61 -34.54
CA THR A 106 -4.41 -4.66 -33.52
C THR A 106 -4.48 -4.06 -32.12
N TRP A 107 -4.95 -4.83 -31.13
CA TRP A 107 -4.96 -4.39 -29.72
C TRP A 107 -3.57 -3.94 -29.25
N ARG A 108 -2.50 -4.59 -29.71
CA ARG A 108 -1.14 -4.22 -29.30
C ARG A 108 -0.73 -2.86 -29.87
N GLU A 109 -1.04 -2.60 -31.15
CA GLU A 109 -0.71 -1.38 -31.87
C GLU A 109 -1.53 -0.19 -31.40
N ALA A 110 -2.84 -0.35 -31.20
CA ALA A 110 -3.69 0.73 -30.72
C ALA A 110 -3.26 1.26 -29.35
N TRP A 111 -2.67 0.40 -28.51
CA TRP A 111 -2.14 0.74 -27.18
C TRP A 111 -0.62 0.90 -27.15
N SER A 112 0.02 1.16 -28.28
CA SER A 112 1.44 1.52 -28.39
C SER A 112 1.61 2.92 -28.99
N GLU A 113 2.87 3.38 -29.08
CA GLU A 113 3.19 4.53 -29.92
C GLU A 113 2.82 4.22 -31.38
N PRO A 114 2.30 5.20 -32.14
CA PRO A 114 2.20 6.63 -31.84
C PRO A 114 0.90 7.06 -31.12
N HIS A 115 -0.05 6.15 -30.89
CA HIS A 115 -1.38 6.49 -30.38
C HIS A 115 -1.37 6.86 -28.89
N VAL A 116 -0.61 6.10 -28.10
CA VAL A 116 -0.38 6.33 -26.67
C VAL A 116 1.04 6.83 -26.50
N CYS A 117 1.23 8.15 -26.53
CA CYS A 117 2.52 8.79 -26.30
C CYS A 117 2.34 9.92 -25.29
N PHE A 118 3.20 9.92 -24.26
CA PHE A 118 3.20 10.92 -23.20
C PHE A 118 4.54 11.64 -23.20
N SER A 119 4.53 12.96 -23.33
CA SER A 119 5.77 13.75 -23.32
C SER A 119 6.40 13.70 -21.93
N LYS A 120 7.69 13.34 -21.85
CA LYS A 120 8.46 13.35 -20.59
C LYS A 120 8.53 14.73 -19.92
N LYS A 121 8.25 15.81 -20.66
CA LYS A 121 8.21 17.19 -20.14
C LYS A 121 6.90 17.50 -19.41
N ASP A 122 5.87 16.68 -19.59
CA ASP A 122 4.58 16.86 -18.92
C ASP A 122 4.66 16.26 -17.52
N LYS A 123 4.44 17.09 -16.49
CA LYS A 123 4.42 16.66 -15.08
C LYS A 123 3.39 15.55 -14.84
N ASN A 124 2.35 15.50 -15.67
CA ASN A 124 1.19 14.61 -15.49
C ASN A 124 1.24 13.38 -16.41
N ALA A 125 2.36 13.17 -17.11
CA ALA A 125 2.56 12.01 -17.99
C ALA A 125 2.43 10.69 -17.24
N TYR A 126 2.89 10.64 -15.99
CA TYR A 126 2.84 9.44 -15.15
C TYR A 126 1.41 8.98 -14.87
N THR A 127 0.50 9.92 -14.59
CA THR A 127 -0.91 9.65 -14.31
C THR A 127 -1.64 9.03 -15.50
N SER A 128 -1.45 9.63 -16.68
CA SER A 128 -2.04 9.12 -17.92
C SER A 128 -1.42 7.78 -18.34
N LEU A 129 -0.13 7.57 -18.05
CA LEU A 129 0.55 6.29 -18.27
C LEU A 129 -0.05 5.17 -17.41
N ILE A 130 -0.31 5.43 -16.13
CA ILE A 130 -0.95 4.46 -15.23
C ILE A 130 -2.34 4.11 -15.76
N LEU A 131 -3.17 5.12 -16.06
CA LEU A 131 -4.52 4.88 -16.58
C LEU A 131 -4.50 4.07 -17.88
N SER A 132 -3.58 4.40 -18.80
CA SER A 132 -3.44 3.66 -20.05
C SER A 132 -3.09 2.19 -19.81
N THR A 133 -2.27 1.90 -18.81
CA THR A 133 -1.85 0.54 -18.47
C THR A 133 -3.00 -0.27 -17.85
N TRP A 134 -3.76 0.35 -16.95
CA TRP A 134 -4.95 -0.25 -16.35
C TRP A 134 -5.98 -0.59 -17.43
N LEU A 135 -6.34 0.38 -18.27
CA LEU A 135 -7.32 0.16 -19.33
C LEU A 135 -6.84 -0.88 -20.36
N LYS A 136 -5.57 -0.80 -20.80
CA LYS A 136 -4.96 -1.78 -21.72
C LYS A 136 -5.06 -3.20 -21.20
N ASN A 137 -4.80 -3.41 -19.91
CA ASN A 137 -4.80 -4.75 -19.32
C ASN A 137 -6.23 -5.24 -19.05
N SER A 138 -7.09 -4.37 -18.51
CA SER A 138 -8.45 -4.77 -18.13
C SER A 138 -9.39 -4.96 -19.32
N LEU A 139 -9.25 -4.16 -20.38
CA LEU A 139 -10.13 -4.23 -21.54
C LEU A 139 -9.69 -5.28 -22.58
N ARG A 140 -8.47 -5.82 -22.47
CA ARG A 140 -7.91 -6.76 -23.46
C ARG A 140 -8.76 -8.01 -23.60
N GLU A 141 -9.10 -8.63 -22.48
CA GLU A 141 -9.87 -9.88 -22.47
C GLU A 141 -11.28 -9.66 -23.01
N SER A 142 -11.90 -8.53 -22.65
CA SER A 142 -13.21 -8.12 -23.18
C SER A 142 -13.18 -7.83 -24.68
N TRP A 143 -12.09 -7.28 -25.21
CA TRP A 143 -11.92 -7.04 -26.63
C TRP A 143 -11.73 -8.33 -27.43
N ILE A 144 -10.92 -9.27 -26.92
CA ILE A 144 -10.58 -10.52 -27.63
C ILE A 144 -11.73 -11.53 -27.54
N TYR A 145 -12.34 -11.67 -26.37
CA TYR A 145 -13.31 -12.73 -26.08
C TYR A 145 -14.76 -12.23 -25.95
N GLY A 146 -15.00 -10.93 -26.08
CA GLY A 146 -16.35 -10.35 -25.96
C GLY A 146 -16.94 -10.39 -24.54
N SER A 147 -16.14 -10.66 -23.52
CA SER A 147 -16.58 -10.70 -22.12
C SER A 147 -16.87 -9.30 -21.58
N SER A 148 -17.70 -9.19 -20.53
CA SER A 148 -18.00 -7.89 -19.93
C SER A 148 -16.75 -7.26 -19.29
N PRO A 149 -16.36 -6.02 -19.67
CA PRO A 149 -15.20 -5.33 -19.09
C PRO A 149 -15.48 -4.77 -17.69
N VAL A 150 -16.75 -4.51 -17.37
CA VAL A 150 -17.16 -3.78 -16.15
C VAL A 150 -16.73 -4.47 -14.85
N PRO A 151 -16.87 -5.80 -14.67
CA PRO A 151 -16.43 -6.47 -13.45
C PRO A 151 -14.92 -6.37 -13.22
N VAL A 152 -14.12 -6.50 -14.29
CA VAL A 152 -12.66 -6.41 -14.23
C VAL A 152 -12.22 -5.00 -13.83
N LEU A 153 -12.82 -3.97 -14.45
CA LEU A 153 -12.50 -2.58 -14.11
C LEU A 153 -12.93 -2.23 -12.67
N ASN A 154 -14.10 -2.72 -12.21
CA ASN A 154 -14.52 -2.54 -10.82
C ASN A 154 -13.56 -3.23 -9.85
N ALA A 155 -13.03 -4.41 -10.18
CA ALA A 155 -12.04 -5.09 -9.36
C ALA A 155 -10.74 -4.28 -9.27
N VAL A 156 -10.28 -3.67 -10.38
CA VAL A 156 -9.12 -2.77 -10.37
C VAL A 156 -9.37 -1.55 -9.46
N LEU A 157 -10.55 -0.93 -9.58
CA LEU A 157 -10.94 0.21 -8.75
C LEU A 157 -11.00 -0.17 -7.25
N GLN A 158 -11.65 -1.28 -6.91
CA GLN A 158 -11.76 -1.76 -5.53
C GLN A 158 -10.40 -2.15 -4.95
N ASN A 159 -9.54 -2.81 -5.73
CA ASN A 159 -8.18 -3.15 -5.30
C ASN A 159 -7.37 -1.88 -4.98
N TYR A 160 -7.54 -0.83 -5.77
CA TYR A 160 -6.93 0.47 -5.49
C TYR A 160 -7.46 1.08 -4.19
N GLU A 161 -8.79 1.19 -4.03
CA GLU A 161 -9.42 1.73 -2.82
C GLU A 161 -9.05 0.94 -1.55
N GLN A 162 -9.03 -0.39 -1.64
CA GLN A 162 -8.67 -1.25 -0.53
C GLN A 162 -7.20 -1.12 -0.15
N SER A 163 -6.32 -0.96 -1.15
CA SER A 163 -4.90 -0.65 -0.91
C SER A 163 -4.75 0.67 -0.15
N MET A 164 -5.54 1.69 -0.49
CA MET A 164 -5.56 2.97 0.24
C MET A 164 -6.01 2.79 1.69
N LYS A 165 -7.09 2.02 1.95
CA LYS A 165 -7.58 1.74 3.31
C LYS A 165 -6.56 0.97 4.15
N ASN A 166 -5.88 0.00 3.55
CA ASN A 166 -4.87 -0.82 4.21
C ASN A 166 -3.63 -0.01 4.59
N VAL A 167 -3.23 0.97 3.79
CA VAL A 167 -2.13 1.90 4.11
C VAL A 167 -2.50 2.76 5.32
N ALA A 168 -3.72 3.31 5.36
CA ALA A 168 -4.19 4.07 6.53
C ALA A 168 -4.28 3.22 7.80
N LYS A 169 -4.65 1.93 7.67
CA LYS A 169 -4.79 1.02 8.81
C LYS A 169 -3.46 0.50 9.36
N LYS A 170 -2.41 0.44 8.53
CA LYS A 170 -1.06 -0.05 8.93
C LYS A 170 -0.35 0.84 9.94
N GLU A 171 -0.75 2.11 10.09
CA GLU A 171 -0.21 2.99 11.13
C GLU A 171 -0.77 2.68 12.52
N SER A 172 -2.00 2.15 12.60
CA SER A 172 -2.65 1.88 13.89
C SER A 172 -2.16 0.56 14.54
N SER A 173 -1.88 -0.47 13.75
CA SER A 173 -1.46 -1.78 14.30
C SER A 173 -0.04 -1.80 14.87
N LYS A 174 0.84 -0.92 14.39
CA LYS A 174 2.22 -0.80 14.90
C LYS A 174 2.29 -0.20 16.31
N LEU A 175 1.29 0.59 16.71
CA LEU A 175 1.24 1.21 18.04
C LEU A 175 0.86 0.20 19.13
N SER A 176 -0.12 -0.66 18.87
CA SER A 176 -0.59 -1.65 19.85
C SER A 176 0.49 -2.68 20.22
N VAL A 177 1.22 -3.20 19.23
CA VAL A 177 2.31 -4.16 19.47
C VAL A 177 3.49 -3.49 20.19
N ARG A 178 3.76 -2.22 19.89
CA ARG A 178 4.85 -1.45 20.53
C ARG A 178 4.52 -0.99 21.96
N LEU A 179 3.25 -0.98 22.34
CA LEU A 179 2.80 -0.72 23.72
C LEU A 179 2.76 -1.99 24.57
N LEU A 180 2.31 -3.11 24.00
CA LEU A 180 2.21 -4.38 24.73
C LEU A 180 3.56 -5.05 25.00
N LEU A 181 4.55 -4.87 24.13
CA LEU A 181 5.91 -5.41 24.32
C LEU A 181 6.62 -4.86 25.59
N PRO A 182 6.76 -3.54 25.80
CA PRO A 182 7.41 -3.01 27.00
C PRO A 182 6.61 -3.28 28.28
N VAL A 183 5.28 -3.33 28.21
CA VAL A 183 4.43 -3.65 29.37
C VAL A 183 4.58 -5.13 29.77
N GLY A 184 4.49 -6.06 28.81
CA GLY A 184 4.67 -7.49 29.08
C GLY A 184 6.07 -7.84 29.61
N LEU A 185 7.12 -7.19 29.07
CA LEU A 185 8.48 -7.36 29.59
C LEU A 185 8.70 -6.71 30.97
N CYS A 186 7.95 -5.66 31.34
CA CYS A 186 8.02 -5.06 32.67
C CYS A 186 7.30 -5.90 33.74
N PHE A 187 6.24 -6.63 33.36
CA PHE A 187 5.51 -7.49 34.28
C PHE A 187 6.21 -8.83 34.57
N LEU A 188 7.07 -9.30 33.67
CA LEU A 188 7.74 -10.60 33.81
C LEU A 188 8.71 -10.66 35.02
N PRO A 189 9.57 -9.64 35.28
CA PRO A 189 10.38 -9.58 36.50
C PRO A 189 9.55 -9.50 37.79
N ALA A 190 8.45 -8.75 37.77
CA ALA A 190 7.56 -8.61 38.93
C ALA A 190 6.86 -9.94 39.26
N PHE A 191 6.42 -10.69 38.25
CA PHE A 191 5.83 -12.01 38.43
C PHE A 191 6.82 -13.02 39.03
N ILE A 192 8.09 -12.97 38.64
CA ILE A 192 9.12 -13.85 39.20
C ILE A 192 9.36 -13.57 40.68
N PHE A 193 9.39 -12.29 41.06
CA PHE A 193 9.56 -11.88 42.47
C PHE A 193 8.37 -12.23 43.35
N VAL A 194 7.15 -12.03 42.84
CA VAL A 194 5.92 -12.23 43.63
C VAL A 194 5.44 -13.68 43.59
N GLY A 195 5.66 -14.40 42.49
CA GLY A 195 5.13 -15.74 42.28
C GLY A 195 6.13 -16.86 42.56
N ILE A 196 7.29 -16.85 41.89
CA ILE A 196 8.25 -17.97 41.89
C ILE A 196 9.09 -17.99 43.18
N LEU A 197 9.56 -16.83 43.63
CA LEU A 197 10.44 -16.74 44.81
C LEU A 197 9.78 -17.29 46.09
N PRO A 198 8.52 -16.95 46.41
CA PRO A 198 7.84 -17.49 47.60
C PRO A 198 7.53 -18.98 47.49
N THR A 199 7.19 -19.49 46.30
CA THR A 199 6.91 -20.92 46.11
C THR A 199 8.15 -21.76 46.31
N VAL A 200 9.28 -21.39 45.71
CA VAL A 200 10.54 -22.14 45.88
C VAL A 200 11.04 -22.05 47.32
N ALA A 201 10.89 -20.90 47.99
CA ALA A 201 11.22 -20.75 49.40
C ALA A 201 10.39 -21.66 50.30
N SER A 202 9.10 -21.84 49.99
CA SER A 202 8.20 -22.70 50.76
C SER A 202 8.43 -24.20 50.54
N PHE A 203 9.08 -24.60 49.43
CA PHE A 203 9.50 -25.99 49.19
C PHE A 203 10.88 -26.31 49.80
N MET A 204 11.67 -25.29 50.15
CA MET A 204 13.02 -25.43 50.72
C MET A 204 13.07 -25.27 52.25
N HIS A 205 11.93 -25.02 52.89
CA HIS A 205 11.74 -24.99 54.34
C HIS A 205 10.77 -26.10 54.75
#